data_AF-A0AAW8Q8L5-F1
#
_entry.id   AF-A0AAW8Q8L5-F1
#
_cell.length_a   1.000
_cell.length_b   1.000
_cell.length_c   1.000
_cell.angle_alpha   90.00
_cell.angle_beta   90.00
_cell.angle_gamma   90.00
#
_symmetry.space_group_name_H-M   'P 1'
#
loop_
_entity.id
_entity.type
_entity.pdbx_description
1 polymer ?
#
loop_
_entity_poly.entity_id
_entity_poly.type
_entity_poly.pdbx_seq_one_letter_code
_entity_poly.pdbx_strand_id
1 'polypeptide(L)'
;MENILFPENLKESYLVDVADVATKRQYRAVAVRSCIELLLEHLFFQFVSEMVIYEKWSKLSVYQKIELIRETSSFEPGFYENLHNLRLTGNKGAHASEHGNITDEELRSSFNCLSSLCTSLIFEYFKINGMQSTENTSTIFSCLQPHQRLTVLNNYIAWLGDIECDIESSKRFYLKYVQAFRNNDIDETVYRGHFPKPLRLQQSLNRSLSHEYWVSSSLKCYDELLLVIDKLCLAYLKSGSFFLAISVARRFYLSGHITEFYYDQLCLKLNDMYPKVSGYPIAKSQKESIYNLSQIESICSKDIDIAFAKLIRCILTNEN
;
A
#
# COMPACT_ATOMS: atom_id res chain seq x y z
N MET A 1 2.49 -0.02 24.14
CA MET A 1 2.52 0.28 22.70
C MET A 1 2.95 1.73 22.58
N GLU A 2 4.22 1.96 22.26
CA GLU A 2 4.76 3.29 22.04
C GLU A 2 4.11 3.90 20.78
N ASN A 3 3.30 4.94 20.98
CA ASN A 3 2.79 5.82 19.93
C ASN A 3 3.97 6.63 19.35
N ILE A 4 4.83 6.00 18.57
CA ILE A 4 5.92 6.67 17.86
C ILE A 4 5.52 6.68 16.39
N LEU A 5 4.88 7.76 15.96
CA LEU A 5 4.85 8.10 14.53
C LEU A 5 4.79 9.59 14.27
N PHE A 6 4.35 10.34 15.27
CA PHE A 6 4.83 11.67 15.59
C PHE A 6 5.18 11.59 17.09
N PRO A 7 6.22 12.26 17.61
CA PRO A 7 6.25 12.56 19.04
C PRO A 7 4.83 13.00 19.43
N GLU A 8 4.19 12.43 20.46
CA GLU A 8 2.82 12.84 20.82
C GLU A 8 2.71 14.38 20.95
N ASN A 9 3.84 15.01 21.28
CA ASN A 9 4.25 16.40 21.28
C ASN A 9 4.34 17.15 19.91
N LEU A 10 4.02 16.53 18.77
CA LEU A 10 4.05 17.12 17.42
C LEU A 10 2.71 17.00 16.65
N LYS A 11 1.59 16.70 17.32
CA LYS A 11 0.28 16.90 16.67
C LYS A 11 0.13 18.39 16.33
N GLU A 12 -0.53 18.69 15.22
CA GLU A 12 -0.86 20.06 14.84
C GLU A 12 -1.56 20.82 15.98
N SER A 13 -2.33 20.10 16.82
CA SER A 13 -2.92 20.61 18.05
C SER A 13 -1.90 21.12 19.08
N TYR A 14 -0.70 20.55 19.17
CA TYR A 14 0.40 21.07 20.01
C TYR A 14 1.08 22.28 19.36
N LEU A 15 1.05 22.40 18.03
CA LEU A 15 1.55 23.58 17.33
C LEU A 15 0.58 24.76 17.42
N VAL A 16 -0.72 24.54 17.67
CA VAL A 16 -1.69 25.64 17.87
C VAL A 16 -1.25 26.57 19.00
N ASP A 17 -0.71 26.01 20.08
CA ASP A 17 -0.26 26.75 21.27
C ASP A 17 1.15 27.34 21.14
N VAL A 18 1.91 26.99 20.08
CA VAL A 18 3.24 27.55 19.83
C VAL A 18 3.08 28.93 19.18
N ALA A 19 3.25 30.00 19.94
CA ALA A 19 3.13 31.36 19.40
C ALA A 19 4.23 31.71 18.38
N ASP A 20 5.43 31.14 18.54
CA ASP A 20 6.57 31.44 17.68
C ASP A 20 6.56 30.66 16.36
N VAL A 21 6.59 31.39 15.25
CA VAL A 21 6.60 30.83 13.88
C VAL A 21 7.89 30.06 13.60
N ALA A 22 9.04 30.50 14.11
CA ALA A 22 10.30 29.82 13.87
C ALA A 22 10.32 28.43 14.54
N THR A 23 9.86 28.36 15.79
CA THR A 23 9.68 27.11 16.54
C THR A 23 8.69 26.17 15.85
N LYS A 24 7.57 26.68 15.31
CA LYS A 24 6.64 25.88 14.48
C LYS A 24 7.32 25.25 13.27
N ARG A 25 8.13 26.03 12.55
CA ARG A 25 8.87 25.54 11.37
C ARG A 25 9.89 24.48 11.73
N GLN A 26 10.61 24.68 12.83
CA GLN A 26 11.54 23.69 13.37
C GLN A 26 10.85 22.36 13.64
N TYR A 27 9.74 22.38 14.37
CA TYR A 27 8.97 21.18 14.69
C TYR A 27 8.48 20.43 13.45
N ARG A 28 8.02 21.15 12.43
CA ARG A 28 7.63 20.56 11.14
C ARG A 28 8.81 19.92 10.40
N ALA A 29 9.99 20.56 10.40
CA ALA A 29 11.19 19.96 9.82
C ALA A 29 11.64 18.70 10.58
N VAL A 30 11.57 18.70 11.91
CA VAL A 30 11.83 17.51 12.73
C VAL A 30 10.85 16.38 12.39
N ALA A 31 9.57 16.68 12.16
CA ALA A 31 8.61 15.68 11.72
C ALA A 31 8.98 15.02 10.38
N VAL A 32 9.46 15.81 9.41
CA VAL A 32 9.98 15.28 8.14
C VAL A 32 11.12 14.29 8.41
N ARG A 33 12.07 14.65 9.28
CA ARG A 33 13.18 13.76 9.67
C ARG A 33 12.69 12.46 10.30
N SER A 34 11.82 12.56 11.30
CA SER A 34 11.28 11.40 12.02
C SER A 34 10.53 10.45 11.08
N CYS A 35 9.80 10.98 10.10
CA CYS A 35 9.13 10.16 9.10
C CYS A 35 10.13 9.37 8.25
N ILE A 36 11.22 10.00 7.79
CA ILE A 36 12.26 9.32 7.00
C ILE A 36 12.95 8.25 7.83
N GLU A 37 13.35 8.58 9.06
CA GLU A 37 14.02 7.64 9.97
C GLU A 37 13.15 6.39 10.19
N LEU A 38 11.85 6.60 10.42
CA LEU A 38 10.91 5.51 10.64
C LEU A 38 10.72 4.62 9.40
N LEU A 39 10.59 5.22 8.22
CA LEU A 39 10.54 4.46 6.97
C LEU A 39 11.84 3.66 6.78
N LEU A 40 13.00 4.29 7.03
CA LEU A 40 14.31 3.64 6.89
C LEU A 40 14.49 2.47 7.87
N GLU A 41 13.98 2.59 9.08
CA GLU A 41 14.10 1.56 10.11
C GLU A 41 13.16 0.38 9.86
N HIS A 42 11.92 0.63 9.45
CA HIS A 42 10.90 -0.41 9.43
C HIS A 42 10.48 -0.88 8.05
N LEU A 43 10.74 -0.11 7.00
CA LEU A 43 10.27 -0.44 5.66
C LEU A 43 11.42 -0.70 4.69
N PHE A 44 12.45 0.16 4.67
CA PHE A 44 13.42 0.14 3.57
C PHE A 44 14.33 -1.09 3.51
N PHE A 45 14.50 -1.81 4.61
CA PHE A 45 15.36 -3.00 4.63
C PHE A 45 14.89 -4.07 3.63
N GLN A 46 13.59 -4.14 3.31
CA GLN A 46 13.08 -5.11 2.32
C GLN A 46 13.42 -4.73 0.86
N PHE A 47 13.88 -3.50 0.61
CA PHE A 47 14.18 -3.00 -0.74
C PHE A 47 15.68 -3.00 -1.05
N VAL A 48 16.53 -3.30 -0.07
CA VAL A 48 17.98 -3.41 -0.29
C VAL A 48 18.36 -4.86 -0.63
N SER A 49 19.54 -5.03 -1.22
CA SER A 49 20.06 -6.34 -1.61
C SER A 49 20.04 -7.35 -0.45
N GLU A 50 19.67 -8.60 -0.74
CA GLU A 50 19.68 -9.72 0.21
C GLU A 50 21.06 -9.99 0.83
N MET A 51 22.13 -9.47 0.23
CA MET A 51 23.49 -9.55 0.79
C MET A 51 23.69 -8.66 2.03
N VAL A 52 22.80 -7.69 2.25
CA VAL A 52 22.86 -6.77 3.39
C VAL A 52 22.19 -7.41 4.60
N ILE A 53 22.96 -7.64 5.66
CA ILE A 53 22.40 -8.13 6.94
C ILE A 53 21.82 -7.01 7.79
N TYR A 54 20.72 -7.31 8.48
CA TYR A 54 19.96 -6.32 9.26
C TYR A 54 20.75 -5.69 10.41
N GLU A 55 21.65 -6.44 11.06
CA GLU A 55 22.48 -5.92 12.16
C GLU A 55 23.48 -4.87 11.68
N LYS A 56 23.90 -4.91 10.41
CA LYS A 56 24.71 -3.85 9.81
C LYS A 56 23.83 -2.68 9.42
N TRP A 57 22.70 -2.94 8.75
CA TRP A 57 21.72 -1.92 8.36
C TRP A 57 21.28 -1.03 9.51
N SER A 58 20.90 -1.64 10.63
CA SER A 58 20.38 -0.95 11.82
C SER A 58 21.38 0.03 12.44
N LYS A 59 22.69 -0.17 12.22
CA LYS A 59 23.76 0.70 12.73
C LYS A 59 24.14 1.83 11.78
N LEU A 60 23.64 1.83 10.54
CA LEU A 60 23.93 2.87 9.57
C LEU A 60 23.20 4.17 9.91
N SER A 61 23.88 5.30 9.70
CA SER A 61 23.23 6.62 9.71
C SER A 61 22.20 6.75 8.59
N VAL A 62 21.26 7.70 8.73
CA VAL A 62 20.26 8.02 7.67
C VAL A 62 20.92 8.23 6.32
N TYR A 63 22.03 8.98 6.27
CA TYR A 63 22.77 9.21 5.04
C TYR A 63 23.32 7.91 4.44
N GLN A 64 23.97 7.08 5.25
CA GLN A 64 24.52 5.80 4.78
C GLN A 64 23.44 4.83 4.31
N LYS A 65 22.27 4.81 4.96
CA LYS A 65 21.12 4.02 4.52
C LYS A 65 20.62 4.49 3.14
N ILE A 66 20.52 5.80 2.93
CA ILE A 66 20.10 6.40 1.65
C ILE A 66 21.11 6.09 0.53
N GLU A 67 22.42 6.18 0.80
CA GLU A 67 23.46 5.79 -0.16
C GLU A 67 23.37 4.30 -0.51
N LEU A 68 23.18 3.43 0.47
CA LEU A 68 23.05 2.00 0.23
C LEU A 68 21.80 1.65 -0.59
N ILE A 69 20.68 2.35 -0.34
CA ILE A 69 19.47 2.23 -1.17
C ILE A 69 19.80 2.61 -2.61
N ARG A 70 20.51 3.72 -2.84
CA ARG A 70 20.92 4.14 -4.20
C ARG A 70 21.76 3.08 -4.92
N GLU A 71 22.65 2.42 -4.19
CA GLU A 71 23.58 1.44 -4.74
C GLU A 71 22.96 0.07 -5.01
N THR A 72 21.92 -0.31 -4.26
CA THR A 72 21.44 -1.70 -4.22
C THR A 72 19.98 -1.92 -4.59
N SER A 73 19.17 -0.86 -4.65
CA SER A 73 17.74 -0.96 -4.99
C SER A 73 17.48 -0.66 -6.46
N SER A 74 16.27 -1.00 -6.93
CA SER A 74 15.80 -0.71 -8.28
C SER A 74 14.93 0.55 -8.37
N PHE A 75 15.06 1.48 -7.42
CA PHE A 75 14.32 2.74 -7.48
C PHE A 75 14.87 3.67 -8.57
N GLU A 76 13.97 4.43 -9.20
CA GLU A 76 14.33 5.47 -10.16
C GLU A 76 15.24 6.55 -9.52
N PRO A 77 16.19 7.16 -10.26
CA PRO A 77 17.11 8.15 -9.70
C PRO A 77 16.44 9.29 -8.94
N GLY A 78 15.29 9.76 -9.40
CA GLY A 78 14.51 10.81 -8.73
C GLY A 78 14.03 10.43 -7.33
N PHE A 79 13.86 9.14 -7.04
CA PHE A 79 13.47 8.65 -5.71
C PHE A 79 14.59 8.89 -4.68
N TYR A 80 15.84 8.63 -5.06
CA TYR A 80 17.00 8.88 -4.20
C TYR A 80 17.16 10.38 -3.92
N GLU A 81 17.05 11.23 -4.95
CA GLU A 81 17.15 12.68 -4.78
C GLU A 81 16.07 13.20 -3.83
N ASN A 82 14.85 12.67 -3.92
CA ASN A 82 13.76 12.98 -3.00
C ASN A 82 14.11 12.60 -1.55
N LEU A 83 14.61 11.38 -1.30
CA LEU A 83 15.07 10.98 0.04
C LEU A 83 16.18 11.90 0.57
N HIS A 84 17.15 12.24 -0.27
CA HIS A 84 18.27 13.09 0.10
C HIS A 84 17.80 14.50 0.46
N ASN A 85 16.91 15.10 -0.33
CA ASN A 85 16.36 16.44 -0.09
C ASN A 85 15.49 16.49 1.17
N LEU A 86 14.70 15.45 1.42
CA LEU A 86 13.93 15.32 2.66
C LEU A 86 14.86 15.24 3.88
N ARG A 87 15.97 14.48 3.79
CA ARG A 87 17.00 14.41 4.83
C ARG A 87 17.61 15.79 5.10
N LEU A 88 17.95 16.55 4.06
CA LEU A 88 18.52 17.89 4.21
C LEU A 88 17.55 18.83 4.95
N THR A 89 16.27 18.83 4.57
CA THR A 89 15.24 19.64 5.27
C THR A 89 15.11 19.20 6.73
N GLY A 90 15.07 17.89 6.98
CA GLY A 90 14.97 17.34 8.33
C GLY A 90 16.16 17.68 9.23
N ASN A 91 17.37 17.73 8.66
CA ASN A 91 18.57 18.13 9.40
C ASN A 91 18.51 19.60 9.84
N LYS A 92 17.98 20.50 9.01
CA LYS A 92 17.80 21.91 9.40
C LYS A 92 16.94 22.08 10.64
N GLY A 93 15.96 21.21 10.86
CA GLY A 93 15.12 21.22 12.07
C GLY A 93 15.80 20.67 13.32
N ALA A 94 16.85 19.87 13.16
CA ALA A 94 17.58 19.22 14.27
C ALA A 94 18.80 20.03 14.74
N HIS A 95 19.33 20.93 13.91
CA HIS A 95 20.52 21.71 14.21
C HIS A 95 20.17 23.17 14.53
N ALA A 96 20.38 23.57 15.79
CA ALA A 96 20.03 24.89 16.32
C ALA A 96 20.56 26.09 15.50
N SER A 97 21.71 25.93 14.84
CA SER A 97 22.32 26.94 13.97
C SER A 97 21.58 27.16 12.64
N GLU A 98 20.70 26.23 12.23
CA GLU A 98 20.01 26.24 10.94
C GLU A 98 18.52 26.58 11.06
N HIS A 99 17.99 26.71 12.28
CA HIS A 99 16.56 26.94 12.54
C HIS A 99 16.02 28.22 11.87
N GLY A 100 16.85 29.26 11.75
CA GLY A 100 16.47 30.54 11.13
C GLY A 100 16.31 30.49 9.61
N ASN A 101 16.76 29.40 8.95
CA ASN A 101 16.81 29.29 7.50
C ASN A 101 15.67 28.44 6.91
N ILE A 102 14.78 27.91 7.74
CA ILE A 102 13.66 27.08 7.30
C ILE A 102 12.52 27.99 6.82
N THR A 103 12.07 27.78 5.58
CA THR A 103 10.95 28.52 5.00
C THR A 103 9.68 27.68 4.93
N ASP A 104 8.51 28.32 4.92
CA ASP A 104 7.23 27.59 4.77
C ASP A 104 7.10 26.95 3.39
N GLU A 105 7.71 27.56 2.36
CA GLU A 105 7.75 27.00 1.01
C GLU A 105 8.58 25.72 0.96
N GLU A 106 9.76 25.71 1.60
CA GLU A 106 10.60 24.51 1.72
C GLU A 106 9.86 23.40 2.45
N LEU A 107 9.21 23.70 3.58
CA LEU A 107 8.43 22.72 4.34
C LEU A 107 7.28 22.16 3.49
N ARG A 108 6.52 23.02 2.82
CA ARG A 108 5.42 22.59 1.93
C ARG A 108 5.92 21.68 0.81
N SER A 109 7.04 22.03 0.20
CA SER A 109 7.69 21.20 -0.84
C SER A 109 8.09 19.83 -0.29
N SER A 110 8.66 19.80 0.92
CA SER A 110 9.06 18.56 1.60
C SER A 110 7.87 17.69 2.00
N PHE A 111 6.75 18.24 2.50
CA PHE A 111 5.54 17.43 2.76
C PHE A 111 4.94 16.86 1.47
N ASN A 112 4.90 17.64 0.39
CA ASN A 112 4.47 17.14 -0.92
C ASN A 112 5.38 16.01 -1.44
N CYS A 113 6.70 16.21 -1.31
CA CYS A 113 7.70 15.22 -1.68
C CYS A 113 7.54 13.93 -0.85
N LEU A 114 7.29 14.06 0.45
CA LEU A 114 7.08 12.94 1.37
C LEU A 114 5.80 12.16 1.06
N SER A 115 4.69 12.84 0.71
CA SER A 115 3.44 12.20 0.28
C SER A 115 3.65 11.40 -1.02
N SER A 116 4.34 12.01 -2.00
CA SER A 116 4.71 11.34 -3.25
C SER A 116 5.60 10.13 -3.01
N LEU A 117 6.64 10.29 -2.18
CA LEU A 117 7.56 9.21 -1.80
C LEU A 117 6.83 8.04 -1.14
N CYS A 118 5.95 8.31 -0.18
CA CYS A 118 5.19 7.25 0.48
C CYS A 118 4.21 6.56 -0.48
N THR A 119 3.61 7.29 -1.41
CA THR A 119 2.76 6.70 -2.47
C THR A 119 3.57 5.75 -3.35
N SER A 120 4.77 6.16 -3.77
CA SER A 120 5.70 5.30 -4.51
C SER A 120 6.11 4.09 -3.68
N LEU A 121 6.38 4.25 -2.39
CA LEU A 121 6.72 3.14 -1.49
C LEU A 121 5.61 2.11 -1.35
N ILE A 122 4.33 2.49 -1.41
CA ILE A 122 3.24 1.49 -1.42
C ILE A 122 3.30 0.65 -2.69
N PHE A 123 3.47 1.32 -3.83
CA PHE A 123 3.59 0.64 -5.12
C PHE A 123 4.78 -0.34 -5.12
N GLU A 124 5.93 0.11 -4.65
CA GLU A 124 7.16 -0.69 -4.53
C GLU A 124 6.98 -1.86 -3.55
N TYR A 125 6.31 -1.63 -2.42
CA TYR A 125 5.95 -2.68 -1.48
C TYR A 125 5.07 -3.76 -2.14
N PHE A 126 4.09 -3.37 -2.96
CA PHE A 126 3.23 -4.33 -3.66
C PHE A 126 3.98 -5.12 -4.74
N LYS A 127 4.99 -4.54 -5.41
CA LYS A 127 5.81 -5.30 -6.36
C LYS A 127 6.55 -6.47 -5.71
N ILE A 128 7.06 -6.27 -4.49
CA ILE A 128 7.82 -7.31 -3.77
C ILE A 128 6.89 -8.29 -3.06
N ASN A 129 5.88 -7.78 -2.35
CA ASN A 129 5.12 -8.57 -1.39
C ASN A 129 3.73 -8.98 -1.92
N GLY A 130 3.19 -8.28 -2.89
CA GLY A 130 1.78 -8.37 -3.30
C GLY A 130 0.80 -7.81 -2.25
N MET A 131 -0.41 -7.50 -2.69
CA MET A 131 -1.51 -7.02 -1.86
C MET A 131 -2.10 -8.10 -0.93
N GLN A 132 -1.71 -9.36 -1.15
CA GLN A 132 -2.09 -10.52 -0.34
C GLN A 132 -0.98 -11.02 0.60
N SER A 133 0.17 -10.36 0.69
CA SER A 133 1.31 -10.76 1.56
C SER A 133 0.92 -11.22 2.97
N THR A 134 -0.08 -10.56 3.56
CA THR A 134 -0.67 -10.95 4.84
C THR A 134 -2.20 -10.89 4.75
N GLU A 135 -2.88 -11.44 5.77
CA GLU A 135 -4.32 -11.31 5.85
C GLU A 135 -4.81 -9.86 6.05
N ASN A 136 -3.93 -8.99 6.53
CA ASN A 136 -4.22 -7.60 6.86
C ASN A 136 -3.82 -6.60 5.77
N THR A 137 -2.85 -6.92 4.89
CA THR A 137 -2.25 -5.97 3.92
C THR A 137 -3.31 -5.18 3.13
N SER A 138 -4.25 -5.87 2.48
CA SER A 138 -5.33 -5.24 1.72
C SER A 138 -6.29 -4.40 2.58
N THR A 139 -6.46 -4.77 3.86
CA THR A 139 -7.33 -4.05 4.81
C THR A 139 -6.64 -2.78 5.29
N ILE A 140 -5.34 -2.86 5.62
CA ILE A 140 -4.51 -1.69 5.96
C ILE A 140 -4.52 -0.68 4.80
N PHE A 141 -4.28 -1.15 3.57
CA PHE A 141 -4.35 -0.29 2.38
C PHE A 141 -5.71 0.38 2.21
N SER A 142 -6.80 -0.31 2.60
CA SER A 142 -8.16 0.21 2.51
C SER A 142 -8.47 1.35 3.50
N CYS A 143 -7.59 1.63 4.47
CA CYS A 143 -7.71 2.80 5.35
C CYS A 143 -7.42 4.12 4.63
N LEU A 144 -6.66 4.08 3.53
CA LEU A 144 -6.48 5.24 2.66
C LEU A 144 -7.81 5.66 2.03
N GLN A 145 -7.96 6.97 1.81
CA GLN A 145 -9.11 7.49 1.12
C GLN A 145 -9.18 6.93 -0.32
N PRO A 146 -10.39 6.81 -0.91
CA PRO A 146 -10.54 6.24 -2.25
C PRO A 146 -9.60 6.85 -3.30
N HIS A 147 -9.45 8.17 -3.31
CA HIS A 147 -8.62 8.87 -4.30
C HIS A 147 -7.13 8.50 -4.21
N GLN A 148 -6.58 8.34 -3.00
CA GLN A 148 -5.19 7.91 -2.79
C GLN A 148 -4.98 6.47 -3.28
N ARG A 149 -5.96 5.60 -3.03
CA ARG A 149 -5.92 4.20 -3.48
C ARG A 149 -5.93 4.09 -5.00
N LEU A 150 -6.69 4.94 -5.69
CA LEU A 150 -6.77 4.95 -7.15
C LEU A 150 -5.39 5.18 -7.79
N THR A 151 -4.60 6.13 -7.27
CA THR A 151 -3.25 6.40 -7.80
C THR A 151 -2.36 5.16 -7.71
N VAL A 152 -2.27 4.54 -6.53
CA VAL A 152 -1.45 3.34 -6.32
C VAL A 152 -1.94 2.17 -7.18
N LEU A 153 -3.25 1.90 -7.20
CA LEU A 153 -3.83 0.77 -7.92
C LEU A 153 -3.67 0.91 -9.45
N ASN A 154 -3.78 2.12 -10.00
CA ASN A 154 -3.55 2.35 -11.42
C ASN A 154 -2.08 2.14 -11.81
N ASN A 155 -1.13 2.55 -10.96
CA ASN A 155 0.29 2.26 -11.22
C ASN A 155 0.60 0.77 -11.10
N TYR A 156 0.04 0.12 -10.08
CA TYR A 156 0.27 -1.30 -9.84
C TYR A 156 -0.33 -2.18 -10.93
N ILE A 157 -1.53 -1.87 -11.43
CA ILE A 157 -2.15 -2.63 -12.51
C ILE A 157 -1.42 -2.46 -13.85
N ALA A 158 -0.84 -1.28 -14.11
CA ALA A 158 0.00 -1.07 -15.28
C ALA A 158 1.26 -1.94 -15.20
N TRP A 159 1.94 -1.92 -14.05
CA TRP A 159 3.12 -2.75 -13.81
C TRP A 159 2.82 -4.25 -13.93
N LEU A 160 1.69 -4.74 -13.39
CA LEU A 160 1.27 -6.13 -13.57
C LEU A 160 1.05 -6.50 -15.05
N GLY A 161 0.65 -5.53 -15.88
CA GLY A 161 0.51 -5.70 -17.32
C GLY A 161 1.85 -5.85 -18.07
N ASP A 162 2.93 -5.36 -17.48
CA ASP A 162 4.30 -5.50 -18.02
C ASP A 162 4.96 -6.82 -17.60
N ILE A 163 4.39 -7.53 -16.63
CA ILE A 163 4.89 -8.85 -16.21
C ILE A 163 4.43 -9.91 -17.19
N GLU A 164 5.39 -10.68 -17.69
CA GLU A 164 5.09 -11.83 -18.54
C GLU A 164 4.35 -12.91 -17.74
N CYS A 165 3.05 -13.07 -18.05
CA CYS A 165 2.17 -14.02 -17.40
C CYS A 165 1.35 -14.77 -18.47
N ASP A 166 1.27 -16.10 -18.37
CA ASP A 166 0.38 -16.90 -19.22
C ASP A 166 -1.08 -16.71 -18.78
N ILE A 167 -1.71 -15.65 -19.28
CA ILE A 167 -3.09 -15.28 -18.97
C ILE A 167 -4.07 -16.37 -19.41
N GLU A 168 -3.85 -17.03 -20.55
CA GLU A 168 -4.78 -18.04 -21.06
C GLU A 168 -4.79 -19.30 -20.19
N SER A 169 -3.62 -19.84 -19.84
CA SER A 169 -3.55 -20.97 -18.91
C SER A 169 -4.06 -20.59 -17.53
N SER A 170 -3.81 -19.36 -17.07
CA SER A 170 -4.31 -18.88 -15.78
C SER A 170 -5.83 -18.74 -15.74
N LYS A 171 -6.45 -18.26 -16.82
CA LYS A 171 -7.92 -18.27 -16.99
C LYS A 171 -8.48 -19.69 -16.97
N ARG A 172 -7.85 -20.64 -17.66
CA ARG A 172 -8.28 -22.05 -17.64
C ARG A 172 -8.19 -22.65 -16.25
N PHE A 173 -7.11 -22.37 -15.51
CA PHE A 173 -6.98 -22.78 -14.12
C PHE A 173 -8.08 -22.18 -13.23
N TYR A 174 -8.33 -20.87 -13.37
CA TYR A 174 -9.40 -20.18 -12.65
C TYR A 174 -10.77 -20.83 -12.88
N LEU A 175 -11.11 -21.21 -14.12
CA LEU A 175 -12.37 -21.90 -14.41
C LEU A 175 -12.45 -23.29 -13.79
N LYS A 176 -11.35 -24.07 -13.77
CA LYS A 176 -11.28 -25.34 -13.04
C LYS A 176 -11.51 -25.13 -11.54
N TYR A 177 -10.91 -24.10 -10.97
CA TYR A 177 -11.06 -23.74 -9.56
C TYR A 177 -12.52 -23.38 -9.22
N VAL A 178 -13.18 -22.57 -10.06
CA VAL A 178 -14.61 -22.25 -9.93
C VAL A 178 -15.47 -23.51 -10.01
N GLN A 179 -15.17 -24.43 -10.93
CA GLN A 179 -15.92 -25.68 -11.05
C GLN A 179 -15.75 -26.57 -9.82
N ALA A 180 -14.54 -26.68 -9.27
CA ALA A 180 -14.27 -27.41 -8.03
C ALA A 180 -15.11 -26.86 -6.86
N PHE A 181 -15.25 -25.53 -6.76
CA PHE A 181 -16.14 -24.93 -5.75
C PHE A 181 -17.60 -25.32 -5.96
N ARG A 182 -18.11 -25.21 -7.18
CA ARG A 182 -19.50 -25.57 -7.51
C ARG A 182 -19.82 -27.05 -7.23
N ASN A 183 -18.81 -27.92 -7.34
CA ASN A 183 -18.93 -29.34 -7.06
C ASN A 183 -18.81 -29.67 -5.57
N ASN A 184 -18.55 -28.68 -4.70
CA ASN A 184 -18.20 -28.85 -3.28
C ASN A 184 -16.88 -29.61 -3.04
N ASP A 185 -15.97 -29.61 -4.02
CA ASP A 185 -14.61 -30.18 -3.86
C ASP A 185 -13.71 -29.25 -3.01
N ILE A 186 -14.09 -27.97 -2.90
CA ILE A 186 -13.49 -26.94 -2.05
C ILE A 186 -14.60 -26.12 -1.38
N ASP A 187 -14.39 -25.64 -0.15
CA ASP A 187 -15.41 -24.95 0.65
C ASP A 187 -15.35 -23.41 0.54
N GLU A 188 -16.32 -22.74 1.17
CA GLU A 188 -16.42 -21.26 1.20
C GLU A 188 -15.30 -20.58 2.01
N THR A 189 -14.57 -21.32 2.84
CA THR A 189 -13.41 -20.78 3.56
C THR A 189 -12.21 -20.59 2.64
N VAL A 190 -12.14 -21.41 1.58
CA VAL A 190 -11.20 -21.35 0.46
C VAL A 190 -11.74 -20.44 -0.66
N TYR A 191 -13.06 -20.48 -0.89
CA TYR A 191 -13.79 -19.66 -1.85
C TYR A 191 -14.72 -18.66 -1.13
N ARG A 192 -14.23 -17.49 -0.73
CA ARG A 192 -15.10 -16.45 -0.13
C ARG A 192 -15.90 -15.68 -1.19
N GLY A 193 -16.69 -16.40 -1.98
CA GLY A 193 -17.45 -15.86 -3.10
C GLY A 193 -16.54 -15.46 -4.26
N HIS A 194 -16.62 -14.20 -4.72
CA HIS A 194 -16.17 -13.76 -6.04
C HIS A 194 -14.65 -13.76 -6.26
N PHE A 195 -13.85 -14.20 -5.28
CA PHE A 195 -12.40 -14.10 -5.28
C PHE A 195 -11.75 -15.35 -4.69
N PRO A 196 -10.81 -15.99 -5.40
CA PRO A 196 -9.86 -16.87 -4.75
C PRO A 196 -9.07 -16.04 -3.75
N LYS A 197 -8.93 -16.53 -2.51
CA LYS A 197 -7.71 -16.26 -1.76
C LYS A 197 -6.85 -17.50 -1.98
N PRO A 198 -5.86 -17.47 -2.87
CA PRO A 198 -5.00 -18.64 -3.05
C PRO A 198 -4.23 -18.99 -1.77
N LEU A 199 -4.11 -18.04 -0.84
CA LEU A 199 -3.61 -18.25 0.52
C LEU A 199 -4.40 -19.27 1.35
N ARG A 200 -5.52 -19.81 0.86
CA ARG A 200 -6.23 -20.92 1.51
C ARG A 200 -6.37 -22.18 0.66
N LEU A 201 -5.75 -22.23 -0.53
CA LEU A 201 -5.53 -23.51 -1.24
C LEU A 201 -4.65 -24.49 -0.45
N GLN A 202 -4.01 -24.07 0.65
CA GLN A 202 -3.41 -24.99 1.64
C GLN A 202 -4.45 -25.82 2.42
N GLN A 203 -5.69 -25.34 2.52
CA GLN A 203 -6.78 -25.98 3.28
C GLN A 203 -7.77 -26.71 2.37
N SER A 204 -7.58 -26.65 1.05
CA SER A 204 -8.43 -27.39 0.11
C SER A 204 -8.15 -28.89 0.20
N LEU A 205 -9.20 -29.70 0.12
CA LEU A 205 -9.09 -31.17 -0.02
C LEU A 205 -8.42 -31.56 -1.36
N ASN A 206 -8.42 -30.66 -2.35
CA ASN A 206 -7.86 -30.88 -3.68
C ASN A 206 -6.37 -30.51 -3.77
N ARG A 207 -5.51 -31.47 -3.41
CA ARG A 207 -4.03 -31.32 -3.41
C ARG A 207 -3.44 -31.01 -4.79
N SER A 208 -4.09 -31.45 -5.88
CA SER A 208 -3.57 -31.25 -7.24
C SER A 208 -3.67 -29.79 -7.67
N LEU A 209 -4.83 -29.14 -7.46
CA LEU A 209 -5.02 -27.72 -7.75
C LEU A 209 -4.10 -26.84 -6.89
N SER A 210 -3.93 -27.22 -5.62
CA SER A 210 -3.02 -26.53 -4.69
C SER A 210 -1.59 -26.57 -5.22
N HIS A 211 -1.11 -27.76 -5.59
CA HIS A 211 0.25 -27.92 -6.13
C HIS A 211 0.47 -27.10 -7.40
N GLU A 212 -0.44 -27.19 -8.39
CA GLU A 212 -0.35 -26.43 -9.65
C GLU A 212 -0.26 -24.92 -9.40
N TYR A 213 -1.05 -24.39 -8.46
CA TYR A 213 -0.99 -22.99 -8.06
C TYR A 213 0.37 -22.60 -7.47
N TRP A 214 0.87 -23.35 -6.49
CA TRP A 214 2.06 -22.96 -5.73
C TRP A 214 3.35 -22.94 -6.56
N VAL A 215 3.43 -23.78 -7.58
CA VAL A 215 4.61 -23.86 -8.47
C VAL A 215 4.55 -22.88 -9.65
N SER A 216 3.39 -22.26 -9.93
CA SER A 216 3.21 -21.38 -11.08
C SER A 216 3.29 -19.90 -10.70
N SER A 217 4.31 -19.20 -11.20
CA SER A 217 4.42 -17.73 -11.09
C SER A 217 3.29 -17.03 -11.86
N SER A 218 2.91 -17.54 -13.03
CA SER A 218 1.80 -17.01 -13.83
C SER A 218 0.48 -17.05 -13.05
N LEU A 219 0.18 -18.14 -12.34
CA LEU A 219 -1.05 -18.23 -11.54
C LEU A 219 -1.07 -17.23 -10.38
N LYS A 220 0.07 -17.00 -9.72
CA LYS A 220 0.20 -15.99 -8.66
C LYS A 220 0.03 -14.57 -9.21
N CYS A 221 0.68 -14.27 -10.34
CA CYS A 221 0.54 -12.99 -11.02
C CYS A 221 -0.92 -12.72 -11.44
N TYR A 222 -1.57 -13.73 -12.03
CA TYR A 222 -2.96 -13.63 -12.44
C TYR A 222 -3.92 -13.44 -11.26
N ASP A 223 -3.72 -14.13 -10.14
CA ASP A 223 -4.54 -13.91 -8.94
C ASP A 223 -4.37 -12.48 -8.38
N GLU A 224 -3.13 -12.00 -8.33
CA GLU A 224 -2.84 -10.62 -7.94
C GLU A 224 -3.53 -9.63 -8.87
N LEU A 225 -3.50 -9.85 -10.19
CA LEU A 225 -4.22 -9.05 -11.19
C LEU A 225 -5.73 -9.02 -10.90
N LEU A 226 -6.36 -10.17 -10.63
CA LEU A 226 -7.79 -10.22 -10.29
C LEU A 226 -8.08 -9.38 -9.04
N LEU A 227 -7.28 -9.53 -7.98
CA LEU A 227 -7.45 -8.75 -6.76
C LEU A 227 -7.31 -7.24 -7.02
N VAL A 228 -6.30 -6.81 -7.78
CA VAL A 228 -6.08 -5.39 -8.07
C VAL A 228 -7.23 -4.80 -8.88
N ILE A 229 -7.76 -5.54 -9.86
CA ILE A 229 -8.96 -5.15 -10.61
C ILE A 229 -10.15 -4.93 -9.66
N ASP A 230 -10.38 -5.84 -8.71
CA ASP A 230 -11.44 -5.69 -7.70
C ASP A 230 -11.27 -4.44 -6.85
N LYS A 231 -10.07 -4.28 -6.28
CA LYS A 231 -9.75 -3.15 -5.42
C LYS A 231 -9.88 -1.83 -6.16
N LEU A 232 -9.50 -1.80 -7.45
CA LEU A 232 -9.64 -0.64 -8.32
C LEU A 232 -11.11 -0.31 -8.57
N CYS A 233 -11.94 -1.30 -8.94
CA CYS A 233 -13.37 -1.10 -9.12
C CYS A 233 -14.06 -0.63 -7.83
N LEU A 234 -13.70 -1.24 -6.69
CA LEU A 234 -14.21 -0.83 -5.38
C LEU A 234 -13.73 0.56 -4.96
N ALA A 235 -12.52 0.96 -5.34
CA ALA A 235 -12.03 2.32 -5.08
C ALA A 235 -12.85 3.35 -5.87
N TYR A 236 -13.13 3.10 -7.17
CA TYR A 236 -14.02 3.96 -7.97
C TYR A 236 -15.45 3.99 -7.43
N LEU A 237 -16.00 2.84 -7.02
CA LEU A 237 -17.33 2.80 -6.40
C LEU A 237 -17.37 3.67 -5.14
N LYS A 238 -16.38 3.49 -4.26
CA LYS A 238 -16.28 4.22 -2.99
C LYS A 238 -15.93 5.70 -3.16
N SER A 239 -15.42 6.12 -4.33
CA SER A 239 -15.24 7.53 -4.68
C SER A 239 -16.50 8.16 -5.29
N GLY A 240 -17.62 7.45 -5.35
CA GLY A 240 -18.88 7.92 -5.93
C GLY A 240 -19.01 7.69 -7.44
N SER A 241 -18.07 6.99 -8.08
CA SER A 241 -18.00 6.83 -9.53
C SER A 241 -18.42 5.43 -9.98
N PHE A 242 -19.69 5.07 -9.80
CA PHE A 242 -20.23 3.75 -10.15
C PHE A 242 -20.01 3.38 -11.62
N PHE A 243 -20.30 4.29 -12.55
CA PHE A 243 -20.11 4.03 -13.98
C PHE A 243 -18.64 3.78 -14.34
N LEU A 244 -17.70 4.46 -13.69
CA LEU A 244 -16.26 4.19 -13.88
C LEU A 244 -15.88 2.82 -13.31
N ALA A 245 -16.43 2.42 -12.16
CA ALA A 245 -16.20 1.09 -11.61
C ALA A 245 -16.62 -0.02 -12.60
N ILE A 246 -17.81 0.09 -13.18
CA ILE A 246 -18.30 -0.85 -14.21
C ILE A 246 -17.47 -0.77 -15.48
N SER A 247 -17.10 0.43 -15.93
CA SER A 247 -16.29 0.64 -17.13
C SER A 247 -14.90 0.00 -17.00
N VAL A 248 -14.28 0.05 -15.82
CA VAL A 248 -12.98 -0.57 -15.56
C VAL A 248 -13.11 -2.10 -15.63
N ALA A 249 -14.11 -2.69 -14.98
CA ALA A 249 -14.38 -4.12 -15.08
C ALA A 249 -14.57 -4.56 -16.55
N ARG A 250 -15.38 -3.79 -17.31
CA ARG A 250 -15.64 -4.06 -18.72
C ARG A 250 -14.38 -3.96 -19.58
N ARG A 251 -13.51 -2.99 -19.31
CA ARG A 251 -12.23 -2.84 -20.02
C ARG A 251 -11.40 -4.11 -19.93
N PHE A 252 -11.21 -4.66 -18.72
CA PHE A 252 -10.41 -5.87 -18.53
C PHE A 252 -11.04 -7.12 -19.13
N TYR A 253 -12.37 -7.17 -19.19
CA TYR A 253 -13.07 -8.24 -19.90
C TYR A 253 -12.84 -8.15 -21.41
N LEU A 254 -13.06 -6.97 -22.01
CA LEU A 254 -12.90 -6.75 -23.45
C LEU A 254 -11.45 -6.93 -23.92
N SER A 255 -10.48 -6.61 -23.07
CA SER A 255 -9.06 -6.86 -23.36
C SER A 255 -8.61 -8.30 -23.07
N GLY A 256 -9.53 -9.20 -22.71
CA GLY A 256 -9.25 -10.63 -22.51
C GLY A 256 -8.46 -10.97 -21.22
N HIS A 257 -8.27 -10.00 -20.33
CA HIS A 257 -7.51 -10.18 -19.08
C HIS A 257 -8.30 -10.92 -18.01
N ILE A 258 -9.63 -10.95 -18.09
CA ILE A 258 -10.49 -11.68 -17.16
C ILE A 258 -11.51 -12.53 -17.91
N THR A 259 -12.01 -13.57 -17.25
CA THR A 259 -13.09 -14.40 -17.80
C THR A 259 -14.43 -13.68 -17.74
N GLU A 260 -15.37 -14.07 -18.60
CA GLU A 260 -16.78 -13.62 -18.54
C GLU A 260 -17.39 -13.90 -17.17
N PHE A 261 -17.19 -15.12 -16.64
CA PHE A 261 -17.68 -15.49 -15.32
C PHE A 261 -17.19 -14.53 -14.22
N TYR A 262 -15.90 -14.18 -14.24
CA TYR A 262 -15.35 -13.24 -13.26
C TYR A 262 -15.91 -11.81 -13.45
N TYR A 263 -16.06 -11.35 -14.70
CA TYR A 263 -16.68 -10.06 -15.02
C TYR A 263 -18.12 -9.95 -14.49
N ASP A 264 -18.94 -10.97 -14.71
CA ASP A 264 -20.33 -11.01 -14.25
C ASP A 264 -20.42 -10.96 -12.73
N GLN A 265 -19.60 -11.75 -12.03
CA GLN A 265 -19.52 -11.71 -10.57
C GLN A 265 -19.14 -10.31 -10.08
N LEU A 266 -18.11 -9.70 -10.66
CA LEU A 266 -17.68 -8.36 -10.28
C LEU A 266 -18.79 -7.33 -10.51
N CYS A 267 -19.53 -7.42 -11.62
CA CYS A 267 -20.66 -6.54 -11.89
C CYS A 267 -21.81 -6.72 -10.89
N LEU A 268 -22.17 -7.97 -10.56
CA LEU A 268 -23.18 -8.27 -9.53
C LEU A 268 -22.79 -7.64 -8.19
N LYS A 269 -21.55 -7.86 -7.74
CA LYS A 269 -21.02 -7.25 -6.52
C LYS A 269 -21.12 -5.72 -6.54
N LEU A 270 -20.70 -5.09 -7.63
CA LEU A 270 -20.75 -3.62 -7.74
C LEU A 270 -22.20 -3.11 -7.70
N ASN A 271 -23.13 -3.78 -8.38
CA ASN A 271 -24.56 -3.46 -8.35
C ASN A 271 -25.16 -3.61 -6.94
N ASP A 272 -24.83 -4.69 -6.24
CA ASP A 272 -25.33 -4.97 -4.89
C ASP A 272 -24.79 -3.98 -3.84
N MET A 273 -23.55 -3.53 -4.03
CA MET A 273 -22.88 -2.59 -3.14
C MET A 273 -23.27 -1.14 -3.40
N TYR A 274 -23.55 -0.75 -4.65
CA TYR A 274 -23.86 0.63 -5.03
C TYR A 274 -24.94 1.31 -4.18
N PRO A 275 -26.14 0.73 -3.98
CA PRO A 275 -27.19 1.37 -3.19
C PRO A 275 -26.84 1.49 -1.70
N LYS A 276 -25.83 0.74 -1.23
CA LYS A 276 -25.38 0.69 0.17
C LYS A 276 -24.08 1.45 0.40
N VAL A 277 -23.52 2.08 -0.64
CA VAL A 277 -22.15 2.60 -0.58
C VAL A 277 -21.95 3.66 0.51
N SER A 278 -22.98 4.48 0.73
CA SER A 278 -23.02 5.54 1.75
C SER A 278 -23.00 5.01 3.18
N GLY A 279 -23.39 3.76 3.39
CA GLY A 279 -23.40 3.09 4.70
C GLY A 279 -22.13 2.30 5.00
N TYR A 280 -21.19 2.16 4.05
CA TYR A 280 -19.91 1.53 4.34
C TYR A 280 -19.00 2.46 5.14
N PRO A 281 -18.10 1.92 5.98
CA PRO A 281 -17.11 2.68 6.73
C PRO A 281 -15.98 3.16 5.80
N ILE A 282 -16.33 4.03 4.86
CA ILE A 282 -15.39 4.71 3.97
C ILE A 282 -14.93 5.96 4.72
N ALA A 283 -13.63 6.05 4.99
CA ALA A 283 -13.06 7.24 5.61
C ALA A 283 -13.36 8.47 4.73
N LYS A 284 -14.06 9.44 5.31
CA LYS A 284 -14.40 10.73 4.68
C LYS A 284 -13.42 11.84 5.05
N SER A 285 -12.56 11.57 6.02
CA SER A 285 -11.51 12.47 6.46
C SER A 285 -10.25 11.66 6.81
N GLN A 286 -9.11 12.35 6.79
CA GLN A 286 -7.85 11.78 7.25
C GLN A 286 -7.92 11.33 8.72
N LYS A 287 -8.63 12.07 9.58
CA LYS A 287 -8.85 11.68 10.97
C LYS A 287 -9.56 10.33 11.08
N GLU A 288 -10.57 10.08 10.25
CA GLU A 288 -11.23 8.78 10.17
C GLU A 288 -10.30 7.69 9.63
N SER A 289 -9.49 8.00 8.61
CA SER A 289 -8.47 7.07 8.09
C SER A 289 -7.46 6.64 9.17
N ILE A 290 -6.95 7.60 9.96
CA ILE A 290 -6.04 7.34 11.09
C ILE A 290 -6.73 6.46 12.14
N TYR A 291 -7.99 6.78 12.49
CA TYR A 291 -8.75 5.99 13.46
C TYR A 291 -8.94 4.55 12.99
N ASN A 292 -9.34 4.35 11.73
CA ASN A 292 -9.52 3.03 11.13
C ASN A 292 -8.20 2.25 11.12
N LEU A 293 -7.08 2.89 10.77
CA LEU A 293 -5.77 2.27 10.80
C LEU A 293 -5.38 1.82 12.22
N SER A 294 -5.64 2.65 13.24
CA SER A 294 -5.36 2.29 14.64
C SER A 294 -6.11 1.04 15.10
N GLN A 295 -7.32 0.80 14.59
CA GLN A 295 -8.04 -0.45 14.90
C GLN A 295 -7.35 -1.67 14.29
N ILE A 296 -6.83 -1.54 13.07
CA ILE A 296 -6.15 -2.64 12.36
C ILE A 296 -4.74 -2.89 12.92
N GLU A 297 -4.01 -1.84 13.31
CA GLU A 297 -2.67 -1.98 13.91
C GLU A 297 -2.67 -2.88 15.15
N SER A 298 -3.77 -2.89 15.91
CA SER A 298 -3.91 -3.73 17.11
C SER A 298 -3.98 -5.23 16.82
N ILE A 299 -4.28 -5.62 15.58
CA ILE A 299 -4.38 -7.02 15.13
C ILE A 299 -3.25 -7.42 14.18
N CYS A 300 -2.37 -6.48 13.81
CA CYS A 300 -1.15 -6.79 13.07
C CYS A 300 -0.20 -7.62 13.94
N SER A 301 0.28 -8.75 13.40
CA SER A 301 1.13 -9.68 14.14
C SER A 301 2.39 -10.09 13.38
N LYS A 302 2.52 -9.70 12.11
CA LYS A 302 3.66 -10.04 11.26
C LYS A 302 4.49 -8.79 11.03
N ASP A 303 5.81 -8.90 11.05
CA ASP A 303 6.68 -7.74 10.82
C ASP A 303 6.34 -7.01 9.50
N ILE A 304 5.92 -7.76 8.48
CA ILE A 304 5.47 -7.26 7.17
C ILE A 304 4.21 -6.39 7.27
N ASP A 305 3.17 -6.81 8.01
CA ASP A 305 1.94 -6.01 8.13
C ASP A 305 2.10 -4.82 9.08
N ILE A 306 2.94 -4.95 10.10
CA ILE A 306 3.35 -3.85 10.98
C ILE A 306 4.11 -2.79 10.17
N ALA A 307 5.11 -3.19 9.37
CA ALA A 307 5.86 -2.27 8.52
C ALA A 307 4.97 -1.55 7.50
N PHE A 308 4.03 -2.29 6.89
CA PHE A 308 3.09 -1.70 5.94
C PHE A 308 2.10 -0.73 6.61
N ALA A 309 1.59 -1.05 7.81
CA ALA A 309 0.76 -0.14 8.58
C ALA A 309 1.50 1.15 8.92
N LYS A 310 2.79 1.07 9.28
CA LYS A 310 3.64 2.25 9.51
C LYS A 310 3.78 3.13 8.27
N LEU A 311 3.98 2.54 7.08
CA LEU A 311 3.98 3.27 5.82
C LEU A 311 2.65 4.01 5.57
N ILE A 312 1.52 3.32 5.76
CA ILE A 312 0.19 3.92 5.58
C ILE A 312 -0.04 5.02 6.61
N ARG A 313 0.44 4.86 7.84
CA ARG A 313 0.37 5.91 8.87
C ARG A 313 1.15 7.15 8.45
N CYS A 314 2.37 7.01 7.90
CA CYS A 314 3.15 8.14 7.39
C CYS A 314 2.35 8.96 6.37
N ILE A 315 1.69 8.31 5.40
CA ILE A 315 0.86 9.03 4.42
C ILE A 315 -0.27 9.78 5.12
N LEU A 316 -0.97 9.08 6.00
CA LEU A 316 -2.12 9.62 6.72
C LEU A 316 -1.75 10.70 7.73
N THR A 317 -0.47 10.94 8.04
CA THR A 317 -0.05 12.03 8.95
C THR A 317 0.64 13.18 8.22
N ASN A 318 1.00 13.00 6.94
CA ASN A 318 1.71 14.01 6.14
C ASN A 318 0.80 14.92 5.31
N GLU A 319 -0.47 14.57 5.13
CA GLU A 319 -1.44 15.45 4.48
C GLU A 319 -1.96 16.50 5.48
N ASN A 320 -1.35 17.68 5.55
CA ASN A 320 -1.98 18.90 6.07
C ASN A 320 -1.32 20.15 5.46
#